data_AF-A0A0P4UTN6-F1
#
_entry.id   AF-A0A0P4UTN6-F1
#
_cell.length_a   1.000
_cell.length_b   1.000
_cell.length_c   1.000
_cell.angle_alpha   90.00
_cell.angle_beta   90.00
_cell.angle_gamma   90.00
#
_symmetry.space_group_name_H-M   'P 1'
#
loop_
_entity.id
_entity.type
_entity.pdbx_description
1 polymer ?
#
loop_
_entity_poly.entity_id
_entity_poly.type
_entity_poly.pdbx_seq_one_letter_code
_entity_poly.pdbx_strand_id
1 'polypeptide(L)' 'MVEILLIEDLELIETASRIHADLRRRGRPIQDADILIAATAMIHSLTLISNDADLQNVQSLSLDNWL' A
#
# COMPACT_ATOMS: atom_id res chain seq x y z
N MET A 1 -6.04 18.14 -13.73
CA MET A 1 -7.04 17.07 -13.89
C MET A 1 -6.72 16.03 -12.84
N VAL A 2 -7.71 15.60 -12.05
CA VAL A 2 -7.52 14.57 -11.01
C VAL A 2 -7.92 13.24 -11.63
N GLU A 3 -7.08 12.22 -11.46
CA GLU A 3 -7.36 10.85 -11.86
C GLU A 3 -7.79 10.04 -10.62
N ILE A 4 -8.77 9.16 -10.79
CA ILE A 4 -9.26 8.26 -9.74
C ILE A 4 -8.93 6.84 -10.19
N LEU A 5 -8.14 6.14 -9.38
CA LEU A 5 -7.79 4.74 -9.60
C LEU A 5 -8.77 3.85 -8.82
N LEU A 6 -9.37 2.88 -9.51
CA LEU A 6 -10.30 1.94 -8.90
C LEU A 6 -9.57 0.67 -8.44
N ILE A 7 -10.12 0.03 -7.42
CA ILE A 7 -9.66 -1.28 -6.94
C ILE A 7 -10.44 -2.34 -7.74
N GLU A 8 -9.94 -2.69 -8.92
CA GLU A 8 -10.69 -3.54 -9.86
C GLU A 8 -9.90 -4.73 -10.44
N ASP A 9 -8.57 -4.74 -10.28
CA ASP A 9 -7.72 -5.80 -10.85
C ASP A 9 -7.34 -6.88 -9.82
N LEU A 10 -7.33 -8.13 -10.27
CA LEU A 10 -6.79 -9.27 -9.55
C LEU A 10 -5.33 -9.04 -9.13
N GLU A 11 -4.50 -8.44 -9.99
CA GLU A 11 -3.08 -8.20 -9.68
C GLU A 11 -2.90 -7.29 -8.44
N LEU A 12 -3.78 -6.29 -8.30
CA LEU A 12 -3.82 -5.41 -7.14
C LEU A 12 -4.22 -6.20 -5.88
N ILE A 13 -5.29 -7.00 -5.96
CA ILE A 13 -5.77 -7.81 -4.82
C ILE A 13 -4.72 -8.84 -4.39
N GLU A 14 -4.02 -9.45 -5.34
CA GLU A 14 -2.90 -10.36 -5.05
C GLU A 14 -1.75 -9.62 -4.37
N THR A 15 -1.43 -8.41 -4.82
CA THR A 15 -0.39 -7.56 -4.20
C THR A 15 -0.78 -7.18 -2.77
N ALA A 16 -2.00 -6.71 -2.55
CA ALA A 16 -2.55 -6.42 -1.23
C ALA A 16 -2.49 -7.66 -0.31
N SER A 17 -2.87 -8.82 -0.84
CA SER A 17 -2.83 -10.09 -0.10
C SER A 17 -1.40 -10.48 0.30
N ARG A 18 -0.41 -10.27 -0.58
CA ARG A 18 1.01 -10.50 -0.27
C ARG A 18 1.50 -9.57 0.83
N ILE A 19 1.18 -8.27 0.76
CA ILE A 19 1.51 -7.28 1.78
C ILE A 19 0.90 -7.68 3.13
N HIS A 20 -0.40 -8.00 3.14
CA HIS A 20 -1.12 -8.41 4.34
C HIS A 20 -0.49 -9.64 5.01
N ALA A 21 -0.20 -10.67 4.21
CA ALA A 21 0.42 -11.90 4.72
C ALA A 21 1.83 -11.65 5.28
N ASP A 22 2.61 -10.79 4.63
CA ASP A 22 3.95 -10.41 5.10
C ASP A 22 3.91 -9.64 6.43
N LEU A 23 3.06 -8.61 6.51
CA LEU A 23 2.87 -7.81 7.73
C LEU A 23 2.39 -8.67 8.90
N ARG A 24 1.42 -9.58 8.67
CA ARG A 24 0.98 -10.53 9.70
C ARG A 24 2.09 -11.47 10.14
N ARG A 25 2.86 -12.03 9.20
CA ARG A 25 3.99 -12.93 9.53
C ARG A 25 5.05 -12.23 10.38
N ARG A 26 5.29 -10.93 10.16
CA ARG A 26 6.24 -10.12 10.94
C ARG A 26 5.66 -9.53 12.23
N GLY A 27 4.39 -9.77 12.54
CA GLY A 27 3.72 -9.24 13.73
C GLY A 27 3.50 -7.73 13.69
N ARG A 28 3.34 -7.15 12.49
CA ARG A 28 3.11 -5.71 12.27
C ARG A 28 1.90 -5.44 11.37
N PRO A 29 0.69 -5.92 11.74
CA PRO A 29 -0.50 -5.67 10.94
C PRO A 29 -0.81 -4.17 10.88
N ILE A 30 -1.25 -3.69 9.71
CA ILE A 30 -1.81 -2.34 9.51
C ILE A 30 -3.25 -2.48 8.99
N GLN A 31 -3.96 -1.36 8.79
CA GLN A 31 -5.35 -1.40 8.35
C GLN A 31 -5.49 -1.93 6.92
N ASP A 32 -6.57 -2.67 6.62
CA ASP A 32 -6.78 -3.25 5.29
C ASP A 32 -6.89 -2.17 4.20
N ALA A 33 -7.42 -0.99 4.51
CA ALA A 33 -7.47 0.15 3.60
C ALA A 33 -6.07 0.65 3.21
N ASP A 34 -5.16 0.76 4.18
CA ASP A 34 -3.76 1.17 3.93
C ASP A 34 -3.04 0.15 3.06
N ILE A 35 -3.32 -1.14 3.26
CA ILE A 35 -2.77 -2.21 2.45
C ILE A 35 -3.25 -2.09 0.99
N LEU A 36 -4.53 -1.80 0.78
CA LEU A 36 -5.08 -1.60 -0.56
C LEU A 36 -4.49 -0.35 -1.22
N ILE A 37 -4.36 0.76 -0.49
CA ILE A 37 -3.74 2.00 -1.00
C ILE A 37 -2.28 1.76 -1.38
N ALA A 38 -1.51 1.08 -0.52
CA ALA A 38 -0.12 0.74 -0.78
C ALA A 38 0.03 -0.18 -2.01
N ALA A 39 -0.83 -1.19 -2.13
CA ALA A 39 -0.85 -2.08 -3.29
C ALA A 39 -1.13 -1.31 -4.59
N THR A 40 -2.12 -0.41 -4.59
CA THR A 40 -2.42 0.47 -5.73
C THR A 40 -1.19 1.30 -6.10
N ALA A 41 -0.54 1.95 -5.12
CA ALA A 41 0.65 2.75 -5.39
C ALA A 41 1.78 1.90 -6.02
N MET A 42 2.00 0.69 -5.52
CA MET A 42 3.03 -0.21 -6.04
C MET A 42 2.75 -0.67 -7.48
N ILE A 43 1.52 -1.09 -7.79
CA ILE A 43 1.14 -1.54 -9.14
C ILE A 43 1.28 -0.43 -10.17
N HIS A 44 0.91 0.79 -9.79
CA HIS A 44 1.01 1.96 -10.67
C HIS A 44 2.38 2.65 -10.61
N SER A 45 3.36 2.10 -9.87
CA SER A 45 4.70 2.70 -9.69
C SER A 45 4.67 4.15 -9.20
N LEU A 46 3.75 4.45 -8.29
CA LEU A 46 3.55 5.77 -7.68
C LEU A 46 4.30 5.88 -6.34
N THR A 47 4.62 7.10 -5.94
CA THR A 47 5.02 7.40 -4.57
C THR A 47 3.79 7.72 -3.74
N LEU A 48 3.54 6.96 -2.67
CA LEU A 48 2.47 7.22 -1.73
C LEU A 48 2.89 8.37 -0.81
N ILE A 49 2.06 9.40 -0.70
CA ILE A 49 2.27 10.50 0.24
C ILE A 49 1.45 10.23 1.49
N SER A 50 2.10 10.08 2.64
CA SER A 50 1.42 9.88 3.91
C SER A 50 2.29 10.30 5.09
N ASN A 51 1.65 10.72 6.18
CA ASN A 51 2.28 10.95 7.48
C ASN A 51 2.02 9.79 8.46
N ASP A 52 1.44 8.69 7.99
CA ASP A 52 1.27 7.48 8.78
C ASP A 52 2.56 6.66 8.76
N ALA A 53 3.22 6.58 9.92
CA ALA A 53 4.47 5.85 10.09
C ALA A 53 4.30 4.33 9.90
N ASP A 54 3.09 3.79 10.07
CA ASP A 54 2.86 2.35 9.94
C ASP A 54 3.07 1.86 8.50
N LEU A 55 2.88 2.72 7.50
CA LEU A 55 3.13 2.42 6.08
C LEU A 55 4.60 2.12 5.78
N GLN A 56 5.54 2.56 6.62
CA GLN A 56 6.97 2.20 6.50
C GLN A 56 7.20 0.70 6.70
N ASN A 57 6.24 -0.02 7.29
CA ASN A 57 6.32 -1.45 7.42
C ASN A 57 6.08 -2.18 6.08
N VAL A 58 5.48 -1.55 5.07
CA VAL A 58 5.26 -2.16 3.75
C VAL A 58 6.57 -2.18 2.96
N GLN A 59 7.08 -3.38 2.68
CA GLN A 59 8.36 -3.53 1.98
C GLN A 59 8.27 -3.02 0.54
N SER A 60 9.31 -2.30 0.10
CA SER A 60 9.44 -1.77 -1.27
C SER A 60 8.40 -0.72 -1.69
N LEU A 61 7.61 -0.20 -0.75
CA LEU A 61 6.71 0.91 -0.99
C LEU A 61 7.52 2.20 -1.13
N SER A 62 7.34 2.93 -2.24
CA SER A 62 7.84 4.30 -2.35
C SER A 62 6.93 5.20 -1.52
N LEU A 63 7.45 5.72 -0.41
CA LEU A 63 6.71 6.51 0.57
C LEU A 63 7.44 7.84 0.81
N ASP A 64 6.69 8.94 0.79
CA ASP A 64 7.19 10.26 1.14
C ASP A 64 6.22 10.96 2.10
N ASN A 65 6.72 11.94 2.84
CA ASN A 65 5.97 12.70 3.83
C ASN A 65 6.17 14.20 3.60
N TRP A 66 5.07 14.94 3.44
CA TRP A 66 5.09 16.37 3.15
C TRP A 66 4.75 17.27 4.36
N LEU A 67 4.62 16.68 5.56
CA LEU A 67 4.33 17.38 6.82
C LEU A 67 5.57 17.62 7.67
#